data_AF-A0A5K1EMU7-F1
#
_entry.id   AF-A0A5K1EMU7-F1
#
_cell.length_a   1.000
_cell.length_b   1.000
_cell.length_c   1.000
_cell.angle_alpha   90.00
_cell.angle_beta   90.00
_cell.angle_gamma   90.00
#
_symmetry.space_group_name_H-M   'P 1'
#
loop_
_entity.id
_entity.type
_entity.pdbx_description
1 polymer ?
#
loop_
_entity_poly.entity_id
_entity_poly.type
_entity_poly.pdbx_seq_one_letter_code
_entity_poly.pdbx_strand_id
1 'polypeptide(L)'
;AMGVVCEVNLKQDLSATLGEGQDDKGGATKIGARVRVKVPLKVYHVPKVAELDLNGMEGEVKDNVSIWKGKHISANLPYKVQFAAQVGGRNIKFFAHLREDEFEYIQQ
;
A
#
# COMPACT_ATOMS: atom_id res chain seq x y z
N ALA A 1 -20.24 -43.10 -14.41
CA ALA A 1 -20.07 -41.70 -14.01
C ALA A 1 -18.69 -41.56 -13.40
N MET A 2 -17.77 -40.86 -14.08
CA MET A 2 -16.42 -40.58 -13.58
C MET A 2 -16.52 -39.41 -12.60
N GLY A 3 -16.49 -39.72 -11.30
CA GLY A 3 -16.33 -38.73 -10.25
C GLY A 3 -14.85 -38.37 -10.14
N VAL A 4 -14.49 -37.15 -10.52
CA VAL A 4 -13.18 -36.59 -10.22
C VAL A 4 -13.23 -36.11 -8.77
N VAL A 5 -12.52 -36.80 -7.88
CA VAL A 5 -12.29 -36.33 -6.52
C VAL A 5 -10.95 -35.59 -6.51
N CYS A 6 -10.97 -34.28 -6.27
CA CYS A 6 -9.75 -33.51 -6.03
C CYS A 6 -9.42 -33.59 -4.55
N GLU A 7 -8.48 -34.46 -4.21
CA GLU A 7 -7.86 -34.55 -2.90
C GLU A 7 -6.76 -33.48 -2.81
N VAL A 8 -7.05 -32.34 -2.17
CA VAL A 8 -6.01 -31.36 -1.83
C VAL A 8 -5.48 -31.66 -0.44
N ASN A 9 -4.24 -32.16 -0.42
CA ASN A 9 -3.47 -32.51 0.77
C ASN A 9 -3.07 -31.23 1.52
N LEU A 10 -3.82 -30.85 2.56
CA LEU A 10 -3.40 -29.83 3.52
C LEU A 10 -2.32 -30.43 4.43
N LYS A 11 -1.06 -30.18 4.10
CA LYS A 11 0.04 -30.28 5.07
C LYS A 11 -0.11 -29.12 6.06
N GLN A 12 -0.68 -29.39 7.24
CA GLN A 12 -0.49 -28.54 8.41
C GLN A 12 0.90 -28.82 8.96
N ASP A 13 1.85 -27.90 8.74
CA ASP A 13 3.00 -27.79 9.62
C ASP A 13 2.70 -26.69 10.64
N LEU A 14 2.41 -27.14 11.86
CA LEU A 14 2.28 -26.30 13.03
C LEU A 14 3.69 -26.20 13.64
N SER A 15 4.47 -25.23 13.19
CA SER A 15 5.69 -24.81 13.90
C SER A 15 5.57 -23.33 14.25
N ALA A 16 5.46 -23.09 15.55
CA ALA A 16 5.57 -21.77 16.12
C ALA A 16 7.02 -21.27 15.96
N THR A 17 7.20 -20.29 15.08
CA THR A 17 8.37 -19.41 15.10
C THR A 17 7.88 -17.97 14.99
N LEU A 18 8.13 -17.23 16.07
CA LEU A 18 8.12 -15.78 16.08
C LEU A 18 9.23 -15.30 15.14
N GLY A 19 8.88 -14.48 14.16
CA GLY A 19 9.83 -13.83 13.26
C GLY A 19 9.97 -14.53 11.91
N GLU A 20 10.16 -13.68 10.88
CA GLU A 20 10.47 -14.04 9.48
C GLU A 20 9.25 -14.27 8.59
N GLY A 21 8.57 -13.16 8.26
CA GLY A 21 7.79 -13.05 7.03
C GLY A 21 8.71 -12.73 5.86
N GLN A 22 9.02 -13.75 5.05
CA GLN A 22 9.78 -13.69 3.80
C GLN A 22 9.32 -14.91 2.97
N ASP A 23 8.89 -14.86 1.71
CA ASP A 23 8.84 -13.85 0.66
C ASP A 23 7.67 -14.22 -0.26
N ASP A 24 6.76 -13.29 -0.54
CA ASP A 24 6.03 -13.28 -1.81
C ASP A 24 6.74 -12.26 -2.69
N LYS A 25 7.37 -12.72 -3.78
CA LYS A 25 8.15 -11.88 -4.68
C LYS A 25 7.23 -10.96 -5.49
N GLY A 26 6.89 -9.84 -4.88
CA GLY A 26 6.15 -8.72 -5.47
C GLY A 26 6.06 -7.56 -4.49
N GLY A 27 7.16 -6.82 -4.30
CA GLY A 27 7.20 -5.59 -3.52
C GLY A 27 6.66 -5.72 -2.08
N ALA A 28 7.43 -6.32 -1.17
CA ALA A 28 7.07 -6.38 0.24
C ALA A 28 6.64 -4.99 0.74
N THR A 29 5.34 -4.83 1.02
CA THR A 29 4.78 -3.56 1.44
C THR A 29 5.38 -3.20 2.79
N LYS A 30 6.30 -2.24 2.79
CA LYS A 30 6.86 -1.67 4.01
C LYS A 30 5.85 -0.69 4.62
N ILE A 31 4.83 -1.20 5.30
CA ILE A 31 3.89 -0.37 6.07
C ILE A 31 4.70 0.42 7.12
N GLY A 32 4.51 1.74 7.17
CA GLY A 32 5.26 2.68 7.99
C GLY A 32 6.51 3.25 7.31
N ALA A 33 6.87 2.81 6.10
CA ALA A 33 8.01 3.37 5.39
C ALA A 33 7.70 4.76 4.80
N ARG A 34 8.75 5.58 4.75
CA ARG A 34 8.72 6.87 4.06
C ARG A 34 8.89 6.68 2.56
N VAL A 35 8.01 7.33 1.81
CA VAL A 35 7.97 7.28 0.35
C VAL A 35 7.98 8.68 -0.23
N ARG A 36 8.62 8.83 -1.39
CA ARG A 36 8.60 10.05 -2.19
C ARG A 36 7.86 9.77 -3.49
N VAL A 37 6.95 10.65 -3.87
CA VAL A 37 6.29 10.56 -5.17
C VAL A 37 7.25 11.04 -6.26
N LYS A 38 7.45 10.22 -7.30
CA LYS A 38 8.40 10.54 -8.40
C LYS A 38 7.71 10.96 -9.70
N VAL A 39 6.40 10.73 -9.82
CA VAL A 39 5.61 11.09 -11.01
C VAL A 39 4.65 12.25 -10.68
N PRO A 40 4.37 13.16 -11.64
CA PRO A 40 3.43 14.25 -11.40
C PRO A 40 2.00 13.72 -11.23
N LEU A 41 1.46 13.82 -10.01
CA LEU A 41 0.11 13.37 -9.67
C LEU A 41 -0.66 14.49 -9.01
N LYS A 42 -1.87 14.73 -9.51
CA LYS A 42 -2.79 15.72 -8.95
C LYS A 42 -3.91 15.02 -8.22
N VAL A 43 -4.18 15.46 -7.00
CA VAL A 43 -5.28 14.95 -6.16
C VAL A 43 -6.28 16.05 -5.84
N TYR A 44 -7.56 15.67 -5.82
CA TYR A 44 -8.70 16.59 -5.70
C TYR A 44 -9.57 16.34 -4.45
N HIS A 45 -9.23 15.33 -3.64
CA HIS A 45 -9.97 14.96 -2.43
C HIS A 45 -9.33 15.51 -1.15
N VAL A 46 -8.42 16.50 -1.28
CA VAL A 46 -7.77 17.13 -0.14
C VAL A 46 -8.73 18.15 0.49
N PRO A 47 -8.97 18.11 1.81
CA PRO A 47 -9.83 19.10 2.45
C PRO A 47 -9.32 20.51 2.22
N LYS A 48 -10.22 21.42 1.80
CA LYS A 48 -9.95 22.87 1.64
C LYS A 48 -8.99 23.25 0.51
N VAL A 49 -8.50 22.29 -0.27
CA VAL A 49 -7.61 22.53 -1.42
C VAL A 49 -8.24 21.84 -2.63
N ALA A 50 -8.56 22.63 -3.66
CA ALA A 50 -9.25 22.11 -4.84
C ALA A 50 -8.35 21.16 -5.65
N GLU A 51 -7.08 21.53 -5.84
CA GLU A 51 -6.08 20.74 -6.56
C GLU A 51 -4.76 20.81 -5.79
N LEU A 52 -4.17 19.64 -5.52
CA LEU A 52 -2.83 19.55 -4.93
C LEU A 52 -1.96 18.65 -5.79
N ASP A 53 -0.80 19.17 -6.19
CA ASP A 53 0.23 18.40 -6.89
C ASP A 53 1.10 17.67 -5.86
N LEU A 54 1.26 16.35 -6.04
CA LEU A 54 2.03 15.49 -5.14
C LEU A 54 3.47 15.27 -5.61
N ASN A 55 3.89 15.86 -6.73
CA ASN A 55 5.21 15.59 -7.30
C ASN A 55 6.32 15.95 -6.31
N GLY A 56 7.19 14.98 -6.02
CA GLY A 56 8.32 15.15 -5.11
C GLY A 56 7.94 15.22 -3.63
N MET A 57 6.65 15.12 -3.28
CA MET A 57 6.19 15.13 -1.89
C MET A 57 6.54 13.81 -1.18
N GLU A 58 6.87 13.94 0.09
CA GLU A 58 7.15 12.82 0.98
C GLU A 58 5.92 12.46 1.80
N GLY A 59 5.69 11.17 1.99
CA GLY A 59 4.60 10.62 2.77
C GLY A 59 5.00 9.33 3.47
N GLU A 60 4.06 8.78 4.25
CA GLU A 60 4.24 7.50 4.95
C GLU A 60 3.21 6.49 4.48
N VAL A 61 3.63 5.28 4.12
CA VAL A 61 2.71 4.20 3.74
C VAL A 61 1.97 3.74 5.00
N LYS A 62 0.64 3.92 5.03
CA LYS A 62 -0.18 3.51 6.17
C LYS A 62 -0.78 2.12 6.01
N ASP A 63 -1.11 1.73 4.79
CA ASP A 63 -1.85 0.50 4.53
C ASP A 63 -1.60 -0.02 3.10
N ASN A 64 -1.85 -1.31 2.88
CA ASN A 64 -1.93 -1.92 1.56
C ASN A 64 -3.27 -2.68 1.43
N VAL A 65 -4.14 -2.16 0.56
CA VAL A 65 -5.50 -2.67 0.36
C VAL A 65 -5.60 -3.82 -0.66
N SER A 66 -4.48 -4.39 -1.14
CA SER A 66 -4.48 -5.59 -1.99
C SER A 66 -5.03 -6.81 -1.27
N ILE A 67 -4.94 -6.87 0.07
CA ILE A 67 -5.46 -7.97 0.88
C ILE A 67 -6.40 -7.40 1.94
N TRP A 68 -7.67 -7.78 1.88
CA TRP A 68 -8.67 -7.37 2.86
C TRP A 68 -9.32 -8.59 3.49
N LYS A 69 -9.17 -8.76 4.81
CA LYS A 69 -9.76 -9.88 5.58
C LYS A 69 -9.47 -11.25 4.95
N GLY A 70 -8.26 -11.45 4.45
CA GLY A 70 -7.83 -12.69 3.80
C GLY A 70 -8.34 -12.90 2.37
N LYS A 71 -8.99 -11.90 1.76
CA LYS A 71 -9.36 -11.91 0.34
C LYS A 71 -8.45 -10.97 -0.44
N HIS A 72 -7.96 -11.45 -1.58
CA HIS A 72 -7.25 -10.63 -2.55
C HIS A 72 -8.27 -9.72 -3.26
N ILE A 73 -8.02 -8.41 -3.22
CA ILE A 73 -8.80 -7.40 -3.91
C ILE A 73 -7.96 -6.90 -5.09
N SER A 74 -8.61 -6.78 -6.25
CA SER A 74 -8.00 -6.22 -7.47
C SER A 74 -7.98 -4.68 -7.41
N ALA A 75 -7.38 -4.12 -6.37
CA ALA A 75 -7.21 -2.68 -6.23
C ALA A 75 -6.08 -2.21 -7.14
N ASN A 76 -6.39 -1.34 -8.11
CA ASN A 76 -5.39 -0.78 -9.01
C ASN A 76 -4.40 0.17 -8.32
N LEU A 77 -4.74 0.70 -7.15
CA LEU A 77 -3.93 1.64 -6.36
C LEU A 77 -3.90 1.13 -4.91
N PRO A 78 -3.11 0.08 -4.61
CA PRO A 78 -3.23 -0.61 -3.34
C PRO A 78 -2.54 0.12 -2.17
N TYR A 79 -1.58 1.00 -2.43
CA TYR A 79 -0.80 1.64 -1.37
C TYR A 79 -1.49 2.89 -0.87
N LYS A 80 -1.94 2.86 0.38
CA LYS A 80 -2.52 4.03 1.04
C LYS A 80 -1.41 4.81 1.73
N VAL A 81 -1.06 5.96 1.18
CA VAL A 81 -0.01 6.84 1.70
C VAL A 81 -0.61 8.04 2.39
N GLN A 82 -0.14 8.32 3.60
CA GLN A 82 -0.48 9.53 4.34
C GLN A 82 0.52 10.65 4.02
N PHE A 83 -0.03 11.80 3.63
CA PHE A 83 0.72 13.02 3.39
C PHE A 83 0.37 14.07 4.45
N ALA A 84 1.36 14.85 4.83
CA ALA A 84 1.19 16.04 5.66
C ALA A 84 1.72 17.25 4.89
N ALA A 85 0.81 18.10 4.42
CA ALA A 85 1.15 19.30 3.66
C ALA A 85 0.78 20.55 4.45
N GLN A 86 1.61 21.58 4.36
CA GLN A 86 1.29 22.90 4.89
C GLN A 86 0.72 23.75 3.76
N VAL A 87 -0.60 23.95 3.74
CA VAL A 87 -1.29 24.74 2.72
C VAL A 87 -2.04 25.89 3.40
N GLY A 88 -1.73 27.13 3.00
CA GLY A 88 -2.38 28.33 3.56
C GLY A 88 -2.12 28.54 5.07
N GLY A 89 -0.93 28.21 5.56
CA GLY A 89 -0.55 28.37 6.97
C GLY A 89 -1.15 27.33 7.92
N ARG A 90 -1.72 26.24 7.40
CA ARG A 90 -2.32 25.14 8.18
C ARG A 90 -1.73 23.81 7.75
N ASN A 91 -1.48 22.94 8.73
CA ASN A 91 -1.04 21.57 8.49
C ASN A 91 -2.26 20.68 8.20
N ILE A 92 -2.36 20.19 6.97
CA ILE A 92 -3.44 19.32 6.49
C ILE A 92 -2.86 17.92 6.33
N LYS A 93 -3.52 16.94 6.94
CA LYS A 93 -3.23 15.51 6.75
C LYS A 93 -4.28 14.93 5.82
N PHE A 94 -3.83 14.25 4.77
CA PHE A 94 -4.72 13.56 3.84
C PHE A 94 -4.09 12.23 3.42
N PHE A 95 -4.89 11.36 2.84
CA PHE A 95 -4.44 10.06 2.34
C PHE A 95 -4.61 10.02 0.84
N ALA A 96 -3.65 9.49 0.10
CA ALA A 96 -3.79 9.21 -1.32
C ALA A 96 -3.45 7.74 -1.57
N HIS A 97 -4.13 7.14 -2.56
CA HIS A 97 -3.83 5.79 -3.01
C HIS A 97 -2.89 5.86 -4.19
N LEU A 98 -1.78 5.15 -4.11
CA LEU A 98 -0.72 5.12 -5.12
C LEU A 98 -0.42 3.68 -5.54
N ARG A 99 0.25 3.54 -6.69
CA ARG A 99 0.91 2.31 -7.16
C ARG A 99 2.39 2.31 -6.82
N GLU A 100 3.02 1.14 -6.83
CA GLU A 100 4.46 1.02 -6.56
C GLU A 100 5.32 1.79 -7.58
N ASP A 101 4.86 1.88 -8.82
CA ASP A 101 5.55 2.57 -9.91
C ASP A 101 5.47 4.09 -9.82
N GLU A 102 4.65 4.65 -8.93
CA GLU A 102 4.45 6.10 -8.78
C GLU A 102 5.32 6.73 -7.69
N PHE A 103 5.92 5.92 -6.81
CA PHE A 103 6.74 6.39 -5.71
C PHE A 103 8.07 5.61 -5.57
N GLU A 104 8.93 6.09 -4.69
CA GLU A 104 10.18 5.45 -4.29
C GLU A 104 10.33 5.48 -2.76
N TYR A 105 10.95 4.46 -2.18
CA TYR A 105 11.22 4.41 -0.74
C TYR A 105 12.48 5.22 -0.41
N ILE A 106 12.38 6.12 0.56
CA ILE A 106 13.48 7.02 0.95
C ILE A 106 14.28 6.44 2.13
N GLN A 107 13.63 5.63 2.97
CA GLN A 107 14.22 5.07 4.17
C GLN A 107 14.01 3.55 4.13
N GLN A 108 15.12 2.82 3.92
CA GLN A 108 15.13 1.36 3.81
C GLN A 108 15.37 0.67 5.14
#